data_AF-A0A3A1XDY6-F1
#
_entry.id   AF-A0A3A1XDY6-F1
#
_cell.length_a   1.000
_cell.length_b   1.000
_cell.length_c   1.000
_cell.angle_alpha   90.00
_cell.angle_beta   90.00
_cell.angle_gamma   90.00
#
_symmetry.space_group_name_H-M   'P 1'
#
loop_
_entity.id
_entity.type
_entity.pdbx_description
1 polymer ?
#
loop_
_entity_poly.entity_id
_entity_poly.type
_entity_poly.pdbx_seq_one_letter_code
_entity_poly.pdbx_strand_id
1 'polypeptide(L)'
;MVNFFDTWKKKICTIDMALIAVLTLLASFIGSWLKKYPGFQLLGALIIALLVGMALQLPLHAYKKNNDSRRAGVKSAAGLIANKLLRLGIILLGFNLNLHDLFTKGIKCLPIAAVLVAVMVFITYTIAKLLKVNPQLAMLTAGGTSICGAAAVMGLSGSMPVLPEEEDEKEQNEVMAVATVAIMGTIYALAEILILPHFGMSNQQLGIVSGASLHEIAHAVAAGGAFNNIEVATIMKLSR
;
A
#
# COMPACT_ATOMS: atom_id res chain seq x y z
N MET A 1 23.74 19.99 7.38
CA MET A 1 22.26 20.09 7.37
C MET A 1 21.71 20.91 6.19
N VAL A 2 22.32 22.04 5.80
CA VAL A 2 21.86 22.90 4.68
C VAL A 2 21.73 22.14 3.34
N ASN A 3 22.71 21.31 2.99
CA ASN A 3 22.68 20.49 1.76
C ASN A 3 21.53 19.46 1.71
N PHE A 4 21.04 18.96 2.85
CA PHE A 4 19.94 17.99 2.86
C PHE A 4 18.63 18.67 2.47
N PHE A 5 18.32 19.81 3.10
CA PHE A 5 17.10 20.56 2.82
C PHE A 5 17.08 21.10 1.39
N ASP A 6 18.17 21.63 0.86
CA ASP A 6 18.20 22.12 -0.52
C ASP A 6 18.08 21.01 -1.56
N THR A 7 18.69 19.85 -1.31
CA THR A 7 18.54 18.68 -2.19
C THR A 7 17.11 18.13 -2.16
N TRP A 8 16.48 18.12 -0.98
CA TRP A 8 15.08 17.72 -0.82
C TRP A 8 14.13 18.72 -1.48
N LYS A 9 14.37 20.02 -1.32
CA LYS A 9 13.58 21.10 -1.90
C LYS A 9 13.64 21.04 -3.43
N LYS A 10 14.83 20.84 -4.02
CA LYS A 10 14.98 20.66 -5.48
C LYS A 10 14.27 19.41 -6.02
N LYS A 11 14.23 18.31 -5.27
CA LYS A 11 13.55 17.07 -5.69
C LYS A 11 12.03 17.11 -5.53
N ILE A 12 11.52 17.85 -4.53
CA ILE A 12 10.07 17.96 -4.26
C ILE A 12 9.43 19.09 -5.07
N CYS A 13 10.17 20.17 -5.35
CA CYS A 13 9.68 21.32 -6.10
C CYS A 13 9.81 21.10 -7.61
N THR A 14 9.46 19.90 -8.09
CA THR A 14 9.35 19.60 -9.53
C THR A 14 7.90 19.77 -9.97
N ILE A 15 7.70 20.17 -11.22
CA ILE A 15 6.36 20.37 -11.82
C ILE A 15 5.55 19.06 -11.75
N ASP A 16 6.21 17.91 -11.95
CA ASP A 16 5.55 16.60 -11.89
C ASP A 16 5.11 16.22 -10.47
N MET A 17 5.91 16.56 -9.45
CA MET A 17 5.52 16.32 -8.05
C MET A 17 4.36 17.22 -7.63
N ALA A 18 4.35 18.48 -8.07
CA ALA A 18 3.23 19.38 -7.87
C ALA A 18 1.96 18.86 -8.56
N LEU A 19 2.08 18.34 -9.79
CA LEU A 19 0.99 17.72 -10.52
C LEU A 19 0.44 16.50 -9.78
N ILE A 20 1.29 15.59 -9.29
CA ILE A 20 0.86 14.42 -8.51
C ILE A 20 0.19 14.84 -7.20
N ALA A 21 0.73 15.84 -6.51
CA ALA A 21 0.14 16.36 -5.27
C ALA A 21 -1.25 16.95 -5.53
N VAL A 22 -1.41 17.76 -6.58
CA VAL A 22 -2.71 18.33 -6.97
C VAL A 22 -3.70 17.23 -7.36
N LEU A 23 -3.28 16.24 -8.16
CA LEU A 23 -4.14 15.11 -8.52
C LEU A 23 -4.57 14.29 -7.29
N THR A 24 -3.66 14.04 -6.35
CA THR A 24 -3.96 13.31 -5.10
C THR A 24 -4.95 14.09 -4.25
N LEU A 25 -4.79 15.42 -4.15
CA LEU A 25 -5.68 16.29 -3.41
C LEU A 25 -7.07 16.37 -4.06
N LEU A 26 -7.13 16.48 -5.39
CA LEU A 26 -8.37 16.41 -6.15
C LEU A 26 -9.07 15.06 -5.95
N ALA A 27 -8.35 13.94 -6.03
CA ALA A 27 -8.91 12.62 -5.78
C ALA A 27 -9.49 12.49 -4.36
N SER A 28 -8.80 13.05 -3.36
CA SER A 28 -9.27 13.07 -1.97
C SER A 28 -10.51 13.95 -1.79
N PHE A 29 -10.56 15.10 -2.47
CA PHE A 29 -11.70 16.01 -2.45
C PHE A 29 -12.92 15.39 -3.15
N ILE A 30 -12.72 14.80 -4.33
CA ILE A 30 -13.73 14.07 -5.09
C ILE A 30 -14.25 12.90 -4.25
N GLY A 31 -13.38 12.12 -3.62
CA GLY A 31 -13.77 11.01 -2.75
C GLY A 31 -14.62 11.45 -1.56
N SER A 32 -14.24 12.57 -0.92
CA SER A 32 -15.00 13.16 0.18
C SER A 32 -16.36 13.70 -0.25
N TRP A 33 -16.46 14.25 -1.47
CA TRP A 33 -17.70 14.74 -2.04
C TRP A 33 -18.63 13.59 -2.49
N LEU A 34 -18.08 12.57 -3.16
CA LEU A 34 -18.82 11.38 -3.62
C LEU A 34 -19.42 10.59 -2.45
N LYS A 35 -18.75 10.53 -1.30
CA LYS A 35 -19.28 9.87 -0.09
C LYS A 35 -20.67 10.38 0.32
N LYS A 36 -21.07 11.60 -0.06
CA LYS A 36 -22.39 12.16 0.26
C LYS A 36 -23.55 11.45 -0.47
N TYR A 37 -23.27 10.71 -1.55
CA TYR A 37 -24.30 10.00 -2.30
C TYR A 37 -24.57 8.60 -1.71
N PRO A 38 -25.84 8.17 -1.60
CA PRO A 38 -26.24 6.95 -0.87
C PRO A 38 -25.64 5.65 -1.43
N GLY A 39 -25.28 5.60 -2.73
CA GLY A 39 -24.59 4.44 -3.32
C GLY A 39 -23.08 4.34 -2.99
N PHE A 40 -22.44 5.46 -2.59
CA PHE A 40 -21.00 5.53 -2.36
C PHE A 40 -20.64 5.59 -0.86
N GLN A 41 -21.62 5.73 0.03
CA GLN A 41 -21.40 5.70 1.48
C GLN A 41 -20.73 4.41 1.95
N LEU A 42 -21.11 3.28 1.34
CA LEU A 42 -20.58 1.95 1.64
C LEU A 42 -19.11 1.77 1.27
N LEU A 43 -18.58 2.50 0.29
CA LEU A 43 -17.17 2.36 -0.10
C LEU A 43 -16.25 3.21 0.79
N GLY A 44 -16.78 4.24 1.46
CA GLY A 44 -15.98 5.17 2.23
C GLY A 44 -15.09 6.08 1.36
N ALA A 45 -14.69 7.22 1.90
CA ALA A 45 -13.91 8.22 1.15
C ALA A 45 -12.54 7.70 0.70
N LEU A 46 -11.93 6.80 1.47
CA LEU A 46 -10.59 6.26 1.21
C LEU A 46 -10.56 5.32 -0.01
N ILE A 47 -11.55 4.43 -0.16
CA ILE A 47 -11.61 3.52 -1.31
C ILE A 47 -11.93 4.31 -2.57
N ILE A 48 -12.84 5.29 -2.49
CA ILE A 48 -13.15 6.15 -3.63
C ILE A 48 -11.91 6.93 -4.07
N ALA A 49 -11.14 7.49 -3.13
CA ALA A 49 -9.89 8.17 -3.45
C ALA A 49 -8.87 7.22 -4.10
N LEU A 50 -8.73 5.98 -3.61
CA LEU A 50 -7.88 4.96 -4.21
C LEU A 50 -8.32 4.60 -5.63
N LEU A 51 -9.61 4.36 -5.85
CA LEU A 51 -10.18 4.04 -7.16
C LEU A 51 -10.01 5.18 -8.15
N VAL A 52 -10.22 6.43 -7.73
CA VAL A 52 -9.95 7.61 -8.56
C VAL A 52 -8.47 7.69 -8.90
N GLY A 53 -7.58 7.47 -7.92
CA GLY A 53 -6.13 7.43 -8.15
C GLY A 53 -5.71 6.36 -9.17
N MET A 54 -6.28 5.16 -9.07
CA MET A 54 -6.07 4.07 -10.03
C MET A 54 -6.64 4.40 -11.41
N ALA A 55 -7.86 4.95 -11.48
CA ALA A 55 -8.48 5.36 -12.73
C ALA A 55 -7.68 6.45 -13.46
N LEU A 56 -7.09 7.38 -12.70
CA LEU A 56 -6.22 8.43 -13.23
C LEU A 56 -4.90 7.91 -13.83
N GLN A 57 -4.48 6.66 -13.54
CA GLN A 57 -3.29 6.09 -14.18
C GLN A 57 -3.45 5.91 -15.70
N LEU A 58 -4.66 5.62 -16.19
CA LEU A 58 -4.93 5.46 -17.62
C LEU A 58 -4.71 6.75 -18.43
N PRO A 59 -5.33 7.90 -18.09
CA PRO A 59 -5.06 9.16 -18.78
C PRO A 59 -3.64 9.66 -18.56
N LEU A 60 -3.03 9.41 -17.38
CA LEU A 60 -1.62 9.73 -17.13
C LEU A 60 -0.68 8.91 -18.02
N HIS A 61 -0.99 7.64 -18.28
CA HIS A 61 -0.23 6.81 -19.21
C HIS A 61 -0.31 7.36 -20.65
N ALA A 62 -1.49 7.77 -21.10
CA ALA A 62 -1.68 8.42 -22.39
C ALA A 62 -0.92 9.76 -22.49
N TYR A 63 -0.96 10.57 -21.44
CA TYR A 63 -0.27 11.86 -21.34
C TYR A 63 1.26 11.76 -21.32
N LYS A 64 1.79 10.65 -20.78
CA LYS A 64 3.22 10.29 -20.79
C LYS A 64 3.72 9.76 -22.13
N LYS A 65 2.85 9.24 -22.99
CA LYS A 65 3.26 8.54 -24.22
C LYS A 65 4.00 9.43 -25.22
N ASN A 66 3.81 10.75 -25.16
CA ASN A 66 4.34 11.71 -26.12
C ASN A 66 5.57 12.53 -25.67
N ASN A 67 6.11 12.33 -24.46
CA ASN A 67 7.26 13.11 -24.00
C ASN A 67 8.10 12.36 -22.96
N ASP A 68 9.35 12.03 -23.32
CA ASP A 68 10.26 11.27 -22.48
C ASP A 68 10.68 12.01 -21.21
N SER A 69 10.75 13.35 -21.24
CA SER A 69 11.04 14.15 -20.04
C SER A 69 9.96 14.01 -18.95
N ARG A 70 8.69 13.83 -19.35
CA ARG A 70 7.56 13.64 -18.41
C ARG A 70 7.51 12.22 -17.86
N ARG A 71 7.91 11.23 -18.67
CA ARG A 71 8.07 9.85 -18.20
C ARG A 71 9.12 9.77 -17.10
N ALA A 72 10.28 10.39 -17.33
CA ALA A 72 11.36 10.48 -16.35
C ALA A 72 10.91 11.25 -15.09
N GLY A 73 10.22 12.39 -15.26
CA GLY A 73 9.72 13.20 -14.15
C GLY A 73 8.76 12.45 -13.22
N VAL A 74 7.76 11.75 -13.77
CA VAL A 74 6.83 10.97 -12.94
C VAL A 74 7.48 9.70 -12.36
N LYS A 75 8.41 9.04 -13.07
CA LYS A 75 9.19 7.91 -12.48
C LYS A 75 9.98 8.41 -11.28
N SER A 76 10.64 9.56 -11.41
CA SER A 76 11.40 10.19 -10.32
C SER A 76 10.52 10.55 -9.12
N ALA A 77 9.35 11.15 -9.37
CA ALA A 77 8.41 11.52 -8.33
C ALA A 77 7.84 10.28 -7.61
N ALA A 78 7.41 9.25 -8.35
CA ALA A 78 6.93 8.00 -7.79
C ALA A 78 8.02 7.30 -6.96
N GLY A 79 9.25 7.26 -7.46
CA GLY A 79 10.40 6.72 -6.74
C GLY A 79 10.69 7.50 -5.46
N LEU A 80 10.58 8.83 -5.44
CA LEU A 80 10.74 9.64 -4.23
C LEU A 80 9.65 9.34 -3.19
N ILE A 81 8.40 9.22 -3.63
CA ILE A 81 7.27 8.87 -2.76
C ILE A 81 7.48 7.49 -2.14
N ALA A 82 7.72 6.47 -2.97
CA ALA A 82 7.89 5.10 -2.55
C ALA A 82 9.13 4.91 -1.65
N ASN A 83 10.28 5.48 -2.00
CA ASN A 83 11.52 5.24 -1.27
C ASN A 83 11.72 6.13 -0.03
N LYS A 84 11.36 7.42 -0.12
CA LYS A 84 11.68 8.39 0.94
C LYS A 84 10.48 8.71 1.80
N LEU A 85 9.34 9.07 1.20
CA LEU A 85 8.15 9.42 1.97
C LEU A 85 7.55 8.20 2.68
N LEU A 86 7.48 7.06 2.00
CA LEU A 86 6.96 5.84 2.62
C LEU A 86 7.85 5.37 3.78
N ARG A 87 9.19 5.45 3.62
CA ARG A 87 10.14 5.15 4.70
C ARG A 87 10.00 6.11 5.88
N LEU A 88 9.80 7.40 5.62
CA LEU A 88 9.49 8.38 6.66
C LEU A 88 8.19 8.03 7.39
N GLY A 89 7.16 7.60 6.65
CA GLY A 89 5.91 7.10 7.21
C GLY A 89 6.10 5.89 8.12
N ILE A 90 6.91 4.90 7.72
CA ILE A 90 7.25 3.73 8.55
C ILE A 90 7.95 4.17 9.85
N ILE A 91 8.88 5.11 9.77
CA ILE A 91 9.60 5.64 10.95
C ILE A 91 8.62 6.34 11.90
N LEU A 92 7.75 7.20 11.39
CA LEU A 92 6.73 7.91 12.19
C LEU A 92 5.71 6.95 12.80
N LEU A 93 5.30 5.92 12.07
CA LEU A 93 4.43 4.86 12.59
C LEU A 93 5.13 4.12 13.75
N GLY A 94 6.44 3.85 13.63
CA GLY A 94 7.26 3.28 14.70
C GLY A 94 7.26 4.13 15.97
N PHE A 95 7.32 5.47 15.85
CA PHE A 95 7.21 6.37 17.00
C PHE A 95 5.81 6.43 17.61
N ASN A 96 4.77 6.08 16.85
CA ASN A 96 3.39 6.02 17.34
C ASN A 96 3.10 4.72 18.12
N LEU A 97 3.92 3.68 17.94
CA LEU A 97 3.76 2.41 18.64
C LEU A 97 4.13 2.51 20.11
N ASN A 98 3.22 2.08 20.99
CA ASN A 98 3.50 1.93 22.41
C ASN A 98 4.39 0.69 22.63
N LEU A 99 5.68 0.91 22.83
CA LEU A 99 6.65 -0.17 23.06
C LEU A 99 6.30 -1.03 24.29
N HIS A 100 5.69 -0.43 25.33
CA HIS A 100 5.30 -1.17 26.52
C HIS A 100 4.17 -2.17 26.22
N ASP A 101 3.14 -1.77 25.48
CA ASP A 101 2.10 -2.70 25.02
C ASP A 101 2.65 -3.76 24.05
N LEU A 102 3.60 -3.38 23.18
CA LEU A 102 4.25 -4.31 22.25
C LEU A 102 5.04 -5.39 22.99
N PHE A 103 5.80 -5.05 24.04
CA PHE A 103 6.57 -6.04 24.80
C PHE A 103 5.68 -6.90 25.71
N THR A 104 4.63 -6.33 26.31
CA THR A 104 3.78 -7.06 27.27
C THR A 104 2.72 -7.93 26.58
N LYS A 105 2.12 -7.46 25.48
CA LYS A 105 1.07 -8.16 24.74
C LYS A 105 1.60 -8.75 23.43
N GLY A 106 2.43 -8.01 22.70
CA GLY A 106 2.93 -8.39 21.38
C GLY A 106 3.90 -9.57 21.37
N ILE A 107 4.68 -9.80 22.44
CA ILE A 107 5.64 -10.92 22.48
C ILE A 107 4.96 -12.30 22.35
N LYS A 108 3.71 -12.42 22.84
CA LYS A 108 2.90 -13.63 22.70
C LYS A 108 2.33 -13.80 21.30
N CYS A 109 2.06 -12.69 20.61
CA CYS A 109 1.56 -12.66 19.24
C CYS A 109 2.66 -12.87 18.20
N LEU A 110 3.90 -12.48 18.52
CA LEU A 110 5.06 -12.54 17.62
C LEU A 110 5.31 -13.93 16.99
N PRO A 111 5.35 -15.06 17.74
CA PRO A 111 5.56 -16.37 17.13
C PRO A 111 4.41 -16.77 16.19
N ILE A 112 3.17 -16.41 16.53
CA ILE A 112 2.00 -16.69 15.69
C ILE A 112 2.08 -15.87 14.39
N ALA A 113 2.39 -14.57 14.50
CA ALA A 113 2.60 -13.71 13.35
C ALA A 113 3.74 -14.22 12.45
N ALA A 114 4.87 -14.63 13.03
CA ALA A 114 6.00 -15.17 12.28
C ALA A 114 5.63 -16.44 11.50
N VAL A 115 4.89 -17.38 12.12
CA VAL A 115 4.43 -18.59 11.44
C VAL A 115 3.43 -18.26 10.32
N LEU A 116 2.45 -17.38 10.59
CA LEU A 116 1.46 -16.98 9.58
C LEU A 116 2.13 -16.29 8.38
N VAL A 117 3.05 -15.37 8.64
CA VAL A 117 3.81 -14.69 7.58
C VAL A 117 4.65 -15.69 6.80
N ALA A 118 5.37 -16.60 7.47
CA ALA A 118 6.20 -17.60 6.80
C ALA A 118 5.37 -18.52 5.89
N VAL A 119 4.21 -19.00 6.37
CA VAL A 119 3.27 -19.81 5.60
C VAL A 119 2.72 -19.04 4.40
N MET A 120 2.30 -17.79 4.60
CA MET A 120 1.77 -16.97 3.51
C MET A 120 2.83 -16.65 2.47
N VAL A 121 4.05 -16.29 2.88
CA VAL A 121 5.18 -16.06 1.96
C VAL A 121 5.46 -17.33 1.16
N PHE A 122 5.51 -18.49 1.81
CA PHE A 122 5.73 -19.77 1.13
C PHE A 122 4.66 -20.06 0.08
N ILE A 123 3.38 -19.90 0.44
CA ILE A 123 2.25 -20.14 -0.46
C ILE A 123 2.30 -19.16 -1.64
N THR A 124 2.36 -17.86 -1.38
CA THR A 124 2.34 -16.84 -2.44
C THR A 124 3.56 -16.96 -3.35
N TYR A 125 4.74 -17.21 -2.80
CA TYR A 125 5.96 -17.42 -3.59
C TYR A 125 5.84 -18.67 -4.47
N THR A 126 5.32 -19.78 -3.95
CA THR A 126 5.13 -21.01 -4.71
C THR A 126 4.15 -20.81 -5.86
N ILE A 127 3.04 -20.10 -5.61
CA ILE A 127 2.07 -19.74 -6.66
C ILE A 127 2.72 -18.84 -7.71
N ALA A 128 3.45 -17.81 -7.31
CA ALA A 128 4.13 -16.91 -8.24
C ALA A 128 5.17 -17.65 -9.11
N LYS A 129 5.91 -18.60 -8.52
CA LYS A 129 6.85 -19.46 -9.24
C LYS A 129 6.13 -20.39 -10.22
N LEU A 130 4.99 -20.95 -9.84
CA LEU A 130 4.17 -21.79 -10.73
C LEU A 130 3.64 -21.00 -11.94
N LEU A 131 3.34 -19.71 -11.73
CA LEU A 131 2.99 -18.76 -12.78
C LEU A 131 4.20 -18.26 -13.60
N LYS A 132 5.41 -18.79 -13.35
CA LYS A 132 6.66 -18.43 -14.04
C LYS A 132 7.06 -16.96 -13.89
N VAL A 133 6.71 -16.33 -12.77
CA VAL A 133 7.13 -14.97 -12.44
C VAL A 133 8.63 -14.95 -12.10
N ASN A 134 9.33 -13.85 -12.44
CA ASN A 134 10.73 -13.66 -12.07
C ASN A 134 10.92 -13.84 -10.54
N PRO A 135 11.97 -14.55 -10.06
CA PRO A 135 12.17 -14.84 -8.64
C PRO A 135 12.19 -13.59 -7.73
N GLN A 136 12.78 -12.49 -8.21
CA GLN A 136 12.84 -11.23 -7.48
C GLN A 136 11.44 -10.63 -7.32
N LEU A 137 10.69 -10.51 -8.42
CA LEU A 137 9.31 -10.04 -8.40
C LEU A 137 8.39 -10.96 -7.57
N ALA A 138 8.59 -12.27 -7.64
CA ALA A 138 7.86 -13.27 -6.87
C ALA A 138 8.10 -13.08 -5.36
N MET A 139 9.35 -12.90 -4.93
CA MET A 139 9.70 -12.65 -3.53
C MET A 139 9.15 -11.31 -3.03
N LEU A 140 9.30 -10.25 -3.83
CA LEU A 140 8.76 -8.92 -3.52
C LEU A 140 7.25 -8.96 -3.35
N THR A 141 6.53 -9.60 -4.28
CA THR A 141 5.07 -9.73 -4.24
C THR A 141 4.64 -10.58 -3.05
N ALA A 142 5.30 -11.71 -2.79
CA ALA A 142 4.99 -12.59 -1.66
C ALA A 142 5.20 -11.91 -0.31
N GLY A 143 6.30 -11.15 -0.15
CA GLY A 143 6.54 -10.37 1.05
C GLY A 143 5.55 -9.20 1.20
N GLY A 144 5.24 -8.53 0.10
CA GLY A 144 4.25 -7.46 0.04
C GLY A 144 2.86 -7.92 0.50
N THR A 145 2.35 -9.00 -0.09
CA THR A 145 1.04 -9.55 0.30
C THR A 145 1.06 -10.09 1.73
N SER A 146 2.13 -10.74 2.19
CA SER A 146 2.06 -11.47 3.47
C SER A 146 2.21 -10.60 4.73
N ILE A 147 2.74 -9.37 4.61
CA ILE A 147 3.12 -8.52 5.74
C ILE A 147 2.23 -7.27 5.79
N CYS A 148 2.69 -6.15 5.20
CA CYS A 148 2.05 -4.84 5.30
C CYS A 148 1.92 -4.12 3.93
N GLY A 149 2.01 -4.87 2.84
CA GLY A 149 1.84 -4.34 1.48
C GLY A 149 3.10 -3.65 0.96
N ALA A 150 2.91 -2.46 0.39
CA ALA A 150 3.99 -1.67 -0.22
C ALA A 150 5.19 -1.46 0.72
N ALA A 151 4.97 -1.22 2.02
CA ALA A 151 6.04 -1.04 3.00
C ALA A 151 6.99 -2.25 3.09
N ALA A 152 6.45 -3.47 3.03
CA ALA A 152 7.25 -4.68 3.02
C ALA A 152 8.03 -4.85 1.71
N VAL A 153 7.42 -4.52 0.57
CA VAL A 153 8.09 -4.53 -0.74
C VAL A 153 9.33 -3.62 -0.72
N MET A 154 9.19 -2.40 -0.22
CA MET A 154 10.29 -1.43 -0.11
C MET A 154 11.41 -1.91 0.82
N GLY A 155 11.05 -2.50 1.96
CA GLY A 155 12.03 -3.02 2.93
C GLY A 155 12.83 -4.19 2.38
N LEU A 156 12.13 -5.12 1.72
CA LEU A 156 12.75 -6.29 1.07
C LEU A 156 13.61 -5.90 -0.12
N SER A 157 13.10 -5.03 -1.00
CA SER A 157 13.86 -4.47 -2.12
C SER A 157 15.15 -3.82 -1.61
N GLY A 158 15.05 -2.94 -0.61
CA GLY A 158 16.22 -2.25 -0.04
C GLY A 158 17.30 -3.18 0.53
N SER A 159 16.95 -4.42 0.90
CA SER A 159 17.86 -5.39 1.51
C SER A 159 18.37 -6.45 0.52
N MET A 160 17.81 -6.53 -0.69
CA MET A 160 18.26 -7.46 -1.72
C MET A 160 19.54 -6.96 -2.41
N PRO A 161 20.65 -7.72 -2.33
CA PRO A 161 21.85 -7.42 -3.10
C PRO A 161 21.59 -7.73 -4.58
N VAL A 162 21.92 -6.78 -5.44
CA VAL A 162 21.87 -6.92 -6.90
C VAL A 162 23.14 -6.32 -7.49
N LEU A 163 23.53 -6.79 -8.68
CA LEU A 163 24.63 -6.17 -9.41
C LEU A 163 24.21 -4.75 -9.85
N PRO A 164 25.15 -3.80 -10.04
CA PRO A 164 24.82 -2.44 -10.51
C PRO A 164 24.05 -2.44 -11.84
N GLU A 165 24.30 -3.45 -12.67
CA GLU A 165 23.67 -3.66 -13.97
C GLU A 165 22.18 -4.05 -13.85
N GLU A 166 21.78 -4.60 -12.70
CA GLU A 166 20.43 -5.09 -12.42
C GLU A 166 19.63 -4.13 -11.51
N GLU A 167 20.20 -2.97 -11.15
CA GLU A 167 19.51 -1.97 -10.31
C GLU A 167 18.25 -1.42 -10.98
N ASP A 168 18.30 -1.17 -12.29
CA ASP A 168 17.14 -0.70 -13.05
C ASP A 168 16.02 -1.74 -13.10
N GLU A 169 16.36 -3.03 -13.26
CA GLU A 169 15.38 -4.13 -13.24
C GLU A 169 14.77 -4.29 -11.86
N LYS A 170 15.58 -4.16 -10.80
CA LYS A 170 15.11 -4.18 -9.42
C LYS A 170 14.10 -3.06 -9.15
N GLU A 171 14.40 -1.83 -9.57
CA GLU A 171 13.45 -0.71 -9.43
C GLU A 171 12.13 -1.00 -10.16
N GLN A 172 12.20 -1.60 -11.36
CA GLN A 172 11.00 -1.98 -12.11
C GLN A 172 10.21 -3.08 -11.39
N ASN A 173 10.88 -4.11 -10.87
CA ASN A 173 10.26 -5.20 -10.13
C ASN A 173 9.64 -4.70 -8.80
N GLU A 174 10.28 -3.76 -8.12
CA GLU A 174 9.73 -3.07 -6.94
C GLU A 174 8.42 -2.35 -7.26
N VAL A 175 8.43 -1.49 -8.29
CA VAL A 175 7.23 -0.75 -8.72
C VAL A 175 6.13 -1.71 -9.16
N MET A 176 6.47 -2.77 -9.89
CA MET A 176 5.51 -3.77 -10.35
C MET A 176 4.91 -4.57 -9.19
N ALA A 177 5.71 -4.94 -8.19
CA ALA A 177 5.24 -5.60 -6.98
C ALA A 177 4.29 -4.70 -6.19
N VAL A 178 4.66 -3.43 -5.93
CA VAL A 178 3.80 -2.46 -5.25
C VAL A 178 2.47 -2.28 -5.99
N ALA A 179 2.52 -2.12 -7.32
CA ALA A 179 1.31 -1.96 -8.13
C ALA A 179 0.41 -3.21 -8.04
N THR A 180 0.99 -4.40 -8.16
CA THR A 180 0.26 -5.68 -8.10
C THR A 180 -0.41 -5.87 -6.73
N VAL A 181 0.32 -5.60 -5.65
CA VAL A 181 -0.18 -5.70 -4.28
C VAL A 181 -1.31 -4.69 -4.04
N ALA A 182 -1.17 -3.45 -4.50
CA ALA A 182 -2.19 -2.42 -4.36
C ALA A 182 -3.47 -2.76 -5.14
N ILE A 183 -3.33 -3.28 -6.38
CA ILE A 183 -4.45 -3.73 -7.20
C ILE A 183 -5.18 -4.88 -6.51
N MET A 184 -4.44 -5.91 -6.07
CA MET A 184 -5.07 -7.03 -5.36
C MET A 184 -5.71 -6.62 -4.04
N GLY A 185 -5.05 -5.75 -3.26
CA GLY A 185 -5.62 -5.20 -2.03
C GLY A 185 -6.94 -4.46 -2.29
N THR A 186 -7.03 -3.74 -3.41
CA THR A 186 -8.27 -3.05 -3.80
C THR A 186 -9.36 -4.03 -4.19
N ILE A 187 -9.03 -5.06 -4.98
CA ILE A 187 -9.98 -6.12 -5.34
C ILE A 187 -10.52 -6.82 -4.09
N TYR A 188 -9.63 -7.20 -3.16
CA TYR A 188 -10.03 -7.86 -1.91
C TYR A 188 -10.86 -6.94 -1.01
N ALA A 189 -10.48 -5.66 -0.87
CA ALA A 189 -11.26 -4.71 -0.07
C ALA A 189 -12.68 -4.54 -0.63
N LEU A 190 -12.83 -4.42 -1.95
CA LEU A 190 -14.14 -4.35 -2.59
C LEU A 190 -14.92 -5.66 -2.42
N ALA A 191 -14.27 -6.81 -2.58
CA ALA A 191 -14.89 -8.11 -2.37
C ALA A 191 -15.39 -8.25 -0.92
N GLU A 192 -14.61 -7.83 0.07
CA GLU A 192 -15.04 -7.89 1.47
C GLU A 192 -16.23 -6.98 1.76
N ILE A 193 -16.20 -5.74 1.29
CA ILE A 193 -17.28 -4.76 1.50
C ILE A 193 -18.58 -5.22 0.84
N LEU A 194 -18.48 -5.82 -0.34
CA LEU A 194 -19.66 -6.26 -1.08
C LEU A 194 -20.16 -7.61 -0.59
N ILE A 195 -19.30 -8.55 -0.19
CA ILE A 195 -19.70 -9.93 0.07
C ILE A 195 -19.92 -10.17 1.57
N LEU A 196 -19.02 -9.71 2.46
CA LEU A 196 -19.07 -10.07 3.89
C LEU A 196 -20.37 -9.66 4.62
N PRO A 197 -20.98 -8.48 4.35
CA PRO A 197 -22.25 -8.13 4.99
C PRO A 197 -23.39 -9.13 4.72
N HIS A 198 -23.35 -9.86 3.60
CA HIS A 198 -24.36 -10.87 3.26
C HIS A 198 -24.28 -12.14 4.11
N PHE A 199 -23.17 -12.34 4.85
CA PHE A 199 -23.03 -13.46 5.77
C PHE A 199 -23.63 -13.19 7.17
N GLY A 200 -24.31 -12.06 7.37
CA GLY A 200 -24.94 -11.73 8.66
C GLY A 200 -23.96 -11.42 9.79
N MET A 201 -22.71 -11.09 9.45
CA MET A 201 -21.68 -10.73 10.43
C MET A 201 -21.99 -9.36 11.06
N SER A 202 -21.69 -9.22 12.35
CA SER A 202 -21.76 -7.92 13.04
C SER A 202 -20.70 -6.95 12.50
N ASN A 203 -20.94 -5.65 12.62
CA ASN A 203 -19.99 -4.63 12.17
C ASN A 203 -18.60 -4.76 12.84
N GLN A 204 -18.56 -5.23 14.09
CA GLN A 204 -17.31 -5.52 14.79
C GLN A 204 -16.57 -6.70 14.16
N GLN A 205 -17.27 -7.79 13.84
CA GLN A 205 -16.68 -8.95 13.15
C GLN A 205 -16.17 -8.58 11.76
N LEU A 206 -16.93 -7.77 11.02
CA LEU A 206 -16.50 -7.25 9.72
C LEU A 206 -15.21 -6.42 9.86
N GLY A 207 -15.11 -5.57 10.89
CA GLY A 207 -13.89 -4.83 11.21
C GLY A 207 -12.71 -5.76 11.54
N ILE A 208 -12.92 -6.80 12.34
CA ILE A 208 -11.88 -7.80 12.66
C ILE A 208 -11.42 -8.51 11.40
N VAL A 209 -12.35 -9.00 10.57
CA VAL A 209 -12.01 -9.71 9.33
C VAL A 209 -11.19 -8.80 8.43
N SER A 210 -11.64 -7.58 8.15
CA SER A 210 -10.90 -6.65 7.29
C SER A 210 -9.51 -6.29 7.81
N GLY A 211 -9.33 -6.17 9.13
CA GLY A 211 -7.99 -5.99 9.70
C GLY A 211 -7.12 -7.25 9.60
N ALA A 212 -7.72 -8.44 9.65
CA ALA A 212 -7.01 -9.71 9.62
C ALA A 212 -6.60 -10.15 8.20
N SER A 213 -7.47 -9.94 7.21
CA SER A 213 -7.32 -10.44 5.83
C SER A 213 -6.68 -9.44 4.88
N LEU A 214 -6.98 -8.14 4.98
CA LEU A 214 -6.47 -7.16 4.02
C LEU A 214 -4.98 -6.91 4.25
N HIS A 215 -4.20 -7.04 3.18
CA HIS A 215 -2.75 -7.05 3.24
C HIS A 215 -2.13 -5.66 3.48
N GLU A 216 -2.83 -4.58 3.11
CA GLU A 216 -2.43 -3.19 3.31
C GLU A 216 -3.25 -2.49 4.42
N ILE A 217 -2.57 -1.64 5.20
CA ILE A 217 -3.20 -0.83 6.25
C ILE A 217 -4.27 0.09 5.64
N ALA A 218 -3.98 0.71 4.48
CA ALA A 218 -4.91 1.62 3.83
C ALA A 218 -6.24 0.92 3.46
N HIS A 219 -6.17 -0.28 2.87
CA HIS A 219 -7.35 -1.08 2.55
C HIS A 219 -8.09 -1.55 3.80
N ALA A 220 -7.37 -2.02 4.83
CA ALA A 220 -7.96 -2.44 6.11
C ALA A 220 -8.74 -1.32 6.80
N VAL A 221 -8.13 -0.13 6.89
CA VAL A 221 -8.76 1.08 7.45
C VAL A 221 -9.97 1.50 6.62
N ALA A 222 -9.86 1.43 5.30
CA ALA A 222 -10.92 1.84 4.40
C ALA A 222 -12.14 0.90 4.48
N ALA A 223 -11.93 -0.42 4.50
CA ALA A 223 -12.98 -1.42 4.71
C ALA A 223 -13.56 -1.35 6.14
N GLY A 224 -12.72 -1.18 7.17
CA GLY A 224 -13.19 -0.89 8.52
C GLY A 224 -14.08 0.36 8.58
N GLY A 225 -13.76 1.39 7.78
CA GLY A 225 -14.58 2.59 7.62
C GLY A 225 -15.93 2.35 6.96
N ALA A 226 -15.98 1.49 5.94
CA ALA A 226 -17.22 1.03 5.33
C ALA A 226 -18.15 0.35 6.34
N PHE A 227 -17.57 -0.39 7.29
CA PHE A 227 -18.29 -1.10 8.34
C PHE A 227 -18.45 -0.31 9.65
N ASN A 228 -18.12 0.99 9.66
CA ASN A 228 -18.15 1.85 10.85
C ASN A 228 -17.32 1.34 12.05
N ASN A 229 -16.26 0.55 11.80
CA ASN A 229 -15.38 -0.06 12.80
C ASN A 229 -13.90 0.12 12.43
N ILE A 230 -13.50 1.36 12.11
CA ILE A 230 -12.12 1.72 11.73
C ILE A 230 -11.12 1.31 12.80
N GLU A 231 -11.43 1.59 14.06
CA GLU A 231 -10.52 1.35 15.19
C GLU A 231 -10.19 -0.14 15.32
N VAL A 232 -11.21 -1.01 15.28
CA VAL A 232 -11.05 -2.46 15.37
C VAL A 232 -10.24 -3.00 14.18
N ALA A 233 -10.54 -2.57 12.96
CA ALA A 233 -9.78 -2.98 11.77
C ALA A 233 -8.32 -2.54 11.85
N THR A 234 -8.07 -1.31 12.32
CA THR A 234 -6.72 -0.76 12.46
C THR A 234 -5.91 -1.53 13.52
N ILE A 235 -6.49 -1.74 14.70
CA ILE A 235 -5.85 -2.49 15.79
C ILE A 235 -5.53 -3.92 15.35
N MET A 236 -6.50 -4.61 14.74
CA MET A 236 -6.30 -5.98 14.27
C MET A 236 -5.17 -6.04 13.22
N LYS A 237 -5.13 -5.08 12.28
CA LYS A 237 -4.09 -5.04 11.24
C LYS A 237 -2.69 -4.75 11.80
N LEU A 238 -2.58 -3.87 12.78
CA LEU A 238 -1.31 -3.53 13.42
C LEU A 238 -0.82 -4.59 14.41
N SER A 239 -1.72 -5.46 14.89
CA SER A 239 -1.40 -6.53 15.85
C SER A 239 -0.82 -7.79 15.20
N ARG A 240 -0.89 -7.90 13.86
CA ARG A 240 -0.36 -9.01 13.05
C ARG A 240 0.93 -8.58 12.35
#